data_AF-A0A1H7AJQ6-F1
#
_entry.id   AF-A0A1H7AJQ6-F1
#
_cell.length_a   1.000
_cell.length_b   1.000
_cell.length_c   1.000
_cell.angle_alpha   90.00
_cell.angle_beta   90.00
_cell.angle_gamma   90.00
#
_symmetry.space_group_name_H-M   'P 1'
#
loop_
_entity.id
_entity.type
_entity.pdbx_description
1 polymer ?
#
loop_
_entity_poly.entity_id
_entity_poly.type
_entity_poly.pdbx_seq_one_letter_code
_entity_poly.pdbx_strand_id
1 'polypeptide(L)'
;MATDTYTDVRNVSEFPSFHDAELTGIEHDPELRTLELRFRRVGGEVEALRFSGVIHQRLIDFAGQNVASRLLISPRYTFSLAEVRTWLQWMNSRDDSKRAAISEQNGERCVRDLVAGRRVLFVLEPSCGAEMAVLCESLSLKV
;
A
#
# COMPACT_ATOMS: atom_id res chain seq x y z
N MET A 1 -24.26 -8.67 -13.32
CA MET A 1 -22.88 -8.36 -12.92
C MET A 1 -23.00 -7.30 -11.84
N ALA A 2 -22.67 -7.63 -10.59
CA ALA A 2 -22.66 -6.62 -9.54
C ALA A 2 -21.55 -5.63 -9.86
N THR A 3 -21.89 -4.34 -9.97
CA THR A 3 -20.89 -3.27 -9.99
C THR A 3 -20.28 -3.21 -8.61
N ASP A 4 -19.12 -3.86 -8.46
CA ASP A 4 -18.29 -3.74 -7.28
C ASP A 4 -18.07 -2.26 -6.99
N THR A 5 -18.54 -1.80 -5.82
CA THR A 5 -18.48 -0.38 -5.48
C THR A 5 -17.19 -0.14 -4.73
N TYR A 6 -16.30 0.66 -5.33
CA TYR A 6 -15.05 1.08 -4.71
C TYR A 6 -15.25 2.42 -4.00
N THR A 7 -14.93 2.45 -2.72
CA THR A 7 -14.96 3.68 -1.91
C THR A 7 -13.53 4.11 -1.61
N ASP A 8 -13.18 5.36 -1.94
CA ASP A 8 -11.88 5.92 -1.59
C ASP A 8 -11.68 5.81 -0.08
N VAL A 9 -10.53 5.26 0.33
CA VAL A 9 -10.28 4.99 1.74
C VAL A 9 -10.47 6.26 2.57
N ARG A 10 -10.09 7.45 2.07
CA ARG A 10 -10.24 8.73 2.80
C ARG A 10 -11.70 9.03 3.20
N ASN A 11 -12.67 8.45 2.51
CA ASN A 11 -14.10 8.63 2.74
C ASN A 11 -14.76 7.48 3.51
N VAL A 12 -14.02 6.40 3.81
CA VAL A 12 -14.51 5.28 4.61
C VAL A 12 -14.49 5.68 6.09
N SER A 13 -15.64 5.71 6.77
CA SER A 13 -15.70 6.05 8.21
C SER A 13 -15.08 4.96 9.08
N GLU A 14 -15.39 3.70 8.81
CA GLU A 14 -14.89 2.53 9.53
C GLU A 14 -14.06 1.67 8.59
N PHE A 15 -12.74 1.87 8.62
CA PHE A 15 -11.84 1.03 7.84
C PHE A 15 -11.66 -0.33 8.55
N PRO A 16 -11.93 -1.46 7.88
CA PRO A 16 -11.88 -2.75 8.53
C PRO A 16 -10.46 -3.06 9.01
N SER A 17 -10.35 -3.80 10.12
CA SER A 17 -9.07 -4.35 10.54
C SER A 17 -8.64 -5.45 9.58
N PHE A 18 -7.36 -5.42 9.20
CA PHE A 18 -6.68 -6.46 8.42
C PHE A 18 -5.65 -7.24 9.25
N HIS A 19 -5.69 -7.10 10.59
CA HIS A 19 -4.89 -7.96 11.46
C HIS A 19 -5.30 -9.42 11.25
N ASP A 20 -4.32 -10.30 11.06
CA ASP A 20 -4.50 -11.72 10.70
C ASP A 20 -5.21 -11.96 9.35
N ALA A 21 -5.36 -10.92 8.51
CA ALA A 21 -5.86 -11.10 7.16
C ALA A 21 -4.77 -11.65 6.25
N GLU A 22 -5.11 -12.67 5.45
CA GLU A 22 -4.20 -13.28 4.50
C GLU A 22 -4.27 -12.57 3.15
N LEU A 23 -3.14 -12.09 2.64
CA LEU A 23 -3.02 -11.63 1.26
C LEU A 23 -3.06 -12.84 0.33
N THR A 24 -4.15 -12.98 -0.41
CA THR A 24 -4.44 -14.16 -1.24
C THR A 24 -4.34 -13.89 -2.73
N GLY A 25 -4.28 -12.63 -3.15
CA GLY A 25 -4.21 -12.27 -4.56
C GLY A 25 -3.62 -10.89 -4.79
N ILE A 26 -2.89 -10.79 -5.88
CA ILE A 26 -2.29 -9.55 -6.38
C ILE A 26 -2.58 -9.48 -7.88
N GLU A 27 -3.12 -8.36 -8.33
CA GLU A 27 -3.31 -8.06 -9.75
C GLU A 27 -2.66 -6.73 -10.07
N HIS A 28 -1.78 -6.68 -11.06
CA HIS A 28 -1.03 -5.49 -11.41
C HIS A 28 -1.15 -5.22 -12.91
N ASP A 29 -1.64 -4.04 -13.24
CA ASP A 29 -1.75 -3.53 -14.60
C ASP A 29 -0.85 -2.29 -14.76
N PRO A 30 0.32 -2.43 -15.41
CA PRO A 30 1.23 -1.31 -15.59
C PRO A 30 0.75 -0.28 -16.62
N GLU A 31 -0.10 -0.67 -17.59
CA GLU A 31 -0.62 0.25 -18.61
C GLU A 31 -1.63 1.21 -17.97
N LEU A 32 -2.54 0.68 -17.15
CA LEU A 32 -3.51 1.47 -16.40
C LEU A 32 -2.93 2.06 -15.11
N ARG A 33 -1.69 1.70 -14.75
CA ARG A 33 -1.04 2.05 -13.46
C ARG A 33 -1.94 1.68 -12.28
N THR A 34 -2.52 0.49 -12.31
CA THR A 34 -3.37 -0.03 -11.23
C THR A 34 -2.76 -1.26 -10.57
N LEU A 35 -3.03 -1.40 -9.28
CA LEU A 35 -2.72 -2.57 -8.49
C LEU A 35 -3.95 -2.90 -7.67
N GLU A 36 -4.27 -4.19 -7.53
CA GLU A 36 -5.30 -4.68 -6.63
C GLU A 36 -4.70 -5.74 -5.71
N LEU A 37 -4.99 -5.62 -4.41
CA LEU A 37 -4.63 -6.59 -3.39
C LEU A 37 -5.91 -7.18 -2.81
N ARG A 38 -5.99 -8.51 -2.76
CA ARG A 38 -7.14 -9.24 -2.21
C ARG A 38 -6.76 -9.92 -0.91
N PHE A 39 -7.49 -9.59 0.15
CA PHE A 39 -7.28 -10.12 1.49
C PHE A 39 -8.45 -11.01 1.90
N ARG A 40 -8.15 -12.13 2.54
CA ARG A 40 -9.14 -12.94 3.25
C ARG A 40 -9.02 -12.64 4.74
N ARG A 41 -10.06 -12.11 5.38
CA ARG A 41 -10.08 -11.87 6.83
C ARG A 41 -10.38 -13.14 7.61
N VAL A 42 -10.17 -13.11 8.92
CA VAL A 42 -10.43 -14.25 9.83
C VAL A 42 -11.88 -14.75 9.76
N GLY A 43 -12.85 -13.86 9.49
CA GLY A 43 -14.26 -14.23 9.28
C GLY A 43 -14.57 -14.87 7.91
N GLY A 44 -13.57 -14.97 7.03
CA GLY A 44 -13.70 -15.51 5.67
C GLY A 44 -14.14 -14.49 4.63
N GLU A 45 -14.47 -13.25 5.02
CA GLU A 45 -14.78 -12.18 4.07
C GLU A 45 -13.55 -11.84 3.23
N VAL A 46 -13.79 -11.62 1.94
CA VAL A 46 -12.76 -11.20 0.99
C VAL A 46 -12.90 -9.72 0.70
N GLU A 47 -11.89 -8.97 1.10
CA GLU A 47 -11.79 -7.53 0.90
C GLU A 47 -10.76 -7.24 -0.20
N ALA A 48 -11.00 -6.23 -1.03
CA ALA A 48 -10.05 -5.82 -2.07
C ALA A 48 -9.65 -4.35 -1.91
N LEU A 49 -8.34 -4.10 -1.95
CA LEU A 49 -7.75 -2.77 -1.98
C LEU A 49 -7.24 -2.47 -3.38
N ARG A 50 -7.80 -1.43 -4.00
CA ARG A 50 -7.42 -0.97 -5.34
C ARG A 50 -6.63 0.33 -5.29
N PHE A 51 -5.43 0.28 -5.84
CA PHE A 51 -4.50 1.40 -5.98
C PHE A 51 -4.58 1.91 -7.42
N SER A 52 -4.76 3.21 -7.57
CA SER A 52 -4.82 3.87 -8.88
C SER A 52 -3.70 4.91 -9.01
N GLY A 53 -3.16 5.03 -10.22
CA GLY A 53 -2.02 5.91 -10.46
C GLY A 53 -0.80 5.48 -9.66
N VAL A 54 -0.49 4.19 -9.66
CA VAL A 54 0.70 3.64 -8.99
C VAL A 54 1.96 4.36 -9.51
N ILE A 55 2.79 4.84 -8.59
CA ILE A 55 4.04 5.58 -8.85
C ILE A 55 5.25 4.70 -8.52
N HIS A 56 5.22 4.09 -7.32
CA HIS A 56 6.22 3.13 -6.86
C HIS A 56 5.50 2.00 -6.15
N GLN A 57 5.99 0.78 -6.35
CA GLN A 57 5.59 -0.36 -5.55
C GLN A 57 6.76 -1.31 -5.40
N ARG A 58 6.85 -1.99 -4.26
CA ARG A 58 7.71 -3.14 -4.06
C ARG A 58 7.01 -4.12 -3.14
N LEU A 59 7.08 -5.39 -3.51
CA LEU A 59 6.62 -6.54 -2.75
C LEU A 59 7.79 -7.52 -2.66
N ILE A 60 8.02 -8.08 -1.47
CA ILE A 60 8.95 -9.19 -1.25
C ILE A 60 8.26 -10.30 -0.46
N ASP A 61 8.85 -11.49 -0.50
CA ASP A 61 8.49 -12.63 0.36
C ASP A 61 7.03 -13.08 0.28
N PHE A 62 6.39 -12.89 -0.88
CA PHE A 62 5.08 -13.49 -1.16
C PHE A 62 5.21 -15.01 -1.28
N ALA A 63 4.76 -15.71 -0.24
CA ALA A 63 5.02 -17.13 -0.03
C ALA A 63 3.72 -17.92 0.23
N GLY A 64 3.84 -19.15 0.71
CA GLY A 64 2.69 -20.03 0.97
C GLY A 64 1.70 -19.51 2.03
N GLN A 65 2.12 -18.58 2.89
CA GLN A 65 1.27 -17.84 3.82
C GLN A 65 1.71 -16.38 3.84
N ASN A 66 0.76 -15.44 3.73
CA ASN A 66 1.03 -14.01 3.67
C ASN A 66 0.09 -13.26 4.62
N VAL A 67 0.34 -13.38 5.92
CA VAL A 67 -0.54 -12.85 6.96
C VAL A 67 -0.11 -11.44 7.31
N ALA A 68 -1.02 -10.47 7.18
CA ALA A 68 -0.76 -9.09 7.55
C ALA A 68 -0.79 -8.92 9.09
N SER A 69 0.22 -8.25 9.63
CA SER A 69 0.17 -7.73 10.99
C SER A 69 -0.60 -6.42 11.02
N ARG A 70 -0.25 -5.49 10.13
CA ARG A 70 -0.90 -4.18 10.03
C ARG A 70 -0.79 -3.59 8.64
N LEU A 71 -1.77 -2.77 8.30
CA LEU A 71 -1.76 -1.91 7.11
C LEU A 71 -1.64 -0.46 7.55
N LEU A 72 -0.54 0.21 7.15
CA LEU A 72 -0.34 1.63 7.39
C LEU A 72 -0.73 2.40 6.13
N ILE A 73 -1.67 3.33 6.25
CA ILE A 73 -2.26 4.00 5.08
C ILE A 73 -2.38 5.49 5.36
N SER A 74 -1.72 6.35 4.57
CA SER A 74 -1.93 7.80 4.70
C SER A 74 -3.31 8.21 4.15
N PRO A 75 -4.05 9.14 4.78
CA PRO A 75 -3.68 9.92 5.96
C PRO A 75 -4.08 9.27 7.30
N ARG A 76 -4.65 8.05 7.32
CA ARG A 76 -5.04 7.36 8.57
C ARG A 76 -3.86 7.13 9.50
N TYR A 77 -2.72 6.81 8.91
CA TYR A 77 -1.42 6.78 9.57
C TYR A 77 -0.62 8.02 9.17
N THR A 78 -0.13 8.74 10.17
CA THR A 78 0.73 9.91 9.95
C THR A 78 2.18 9.45 9.90
N PHE A 79 2.70 9.26 8.69
CA PHE A 79 4.11 8.94 8.50
C PHE A 79 5.00 10.15 8.81
N SER A 80 6.06 9.92 9.58
CA SER A 80 7.15 10.88 9.74
C SER A 80 7.99 11.01 8.46
N LEU A 81 8.75 12.10 8.34
CA LEU A 81 9.69 12.29 7.23
C LEU A 81 10.72 11.15 7.14
N ALA A 82 11.19 10.66 8.29
CA ALA A 82 12.13 9.56 8.34
C ALA A 82 11.53 8.27 7.77
N GLU A 83 10.30 7.91 8.18
CA GLU A 83 9.60 6.73 7.65
C GLU A 83 9.32 6.86 6.16
N VAL A 84 8.85 8.01 5.69
CA VAL A 84 8.61 8.23 4.25
C VAL A 84 9.90 8.02 3.46
N ARG A 85 11.03 8.55 3.93
CA ARG A 85 12.33 8.37 3.25
C ARG A 85 12.75 6.90 3.24
N THR A 86 12.60 6.20 4.35
CA THR A 86 12.89 4.77 4.46
C THR A 86 12.08 3.96 3.44
N TRP A 87 10.76 4.14 3.40
CA TRP A 87 9.90 3.40 2.47
C TRP A 87 10.14 3.76 1.01
N LEU A 88 10.35 5.05 0.70
CA LEU A 88 10.72 5.47 -0.66
C LEU A 88 12.04 4.87 -1.09
N GLN A 89 13.05 4.83 -0.22
CA GLN A 89 14.35 4.24 -0.52
C GLN A 89 14.23 2.72 -0.71
N TRP A 90 13.49 2.04 0.16
CA TRP A 90 13.26 0.60 0.10
C TRP A 90 12.52 0.18 -1.18
N MET A 91 11.45 0.90 -1.57
CA MET A 91 10.74 0.62 -2.83
C MET A 91 11.63 0.83 -4.07
N ASN A 92 12.62 1.71 -3.97
CA ASN A 92 13.51 2.04 -5.08
C ASN A 92 14.79 1.19 -5.10
N SER A 93 15.14 0.49 -4.02
CA SER A 93 16.32 -0.38 -4.02
C SER A 93 16.03 -1.67 -4.82
N ARG A 94 17.01 -2.10 -5.61
CA ARG A 94 17.04 -3.42 -6.25
C ARG A 94 18.29 -4.14 -5.73
N ASP A 95 18.20 -5.45 -5.56
CA ASP A 95 19.15 -6.24 -4.75
C ASP A 95 20.64 -6.04 -5.09
N ASP A 96 20.99 -5.66 -6.32
CA ASP A 96 22.39 -5.45 -6.74
C ASP A 96 22.82 -3.99 -6.99
N SER A 97 21.95 -3.01 -6.71
CA SER A 97 22.33 -1.59 -6.87
C SER A 97 21.88 -0.77 -5.68
N LYS A 98 22.85 -0.24 -4.93
CA LYS A 98 22.61 0.86 -3.99
C LYS A 98 22.15 2.07 -4.81
N ARG A 99 20.83 2.21 -4.99
CA ARG A 99 20.27 3.43 -5.56
C ARG A 99 20.64 4.59 -4.64
N ALA A 100 20.93 5.75 -5.23
CA ALA A 100 21.26 6.95 -4.50
C ALA A 100 20.20 7.22 -3.41
N ALA A 101 20.66 7.61 -2.22
CA ALA A 101 19.77 7.95 -1.12
C ALA A 101 18.74 8.99 -1.57
N ILE A 102 17.48 8.81 -1.17
CA ILE A 102 16.44 9.79 -1.43
C ILE A 102 16.86 11.10 -0.75
N SER A 103 16.97 12.17 -1.54
CA SER A 103 17.29 13.51 -1.02
C SER A 103 16.21 13.97 -0.05
N GLU A 104 16.60 14.78 0.92
CA GLU A 104 15.67 15.36 1.90
C GLU A 104 14.52 16.12 1.21
N GLN A 105 14.85 16.91 0.18
CA GLN A 105 13.87 17.65 -0.61
C GLN A 105 12.80 16.74 -1.27
N ASN A 106 13.19 15.57 -1.75
CA ASN A 106 12.25 14.61 -2.35
C ASN A 106 11.36 13.95 -1.27
N GLY A 107 11.94 13.63 -0.11
CA GLY A 107 11.19 13.13 1.04
C GLY A 107 10.15 14.13 1.55
N GLU A 108 10.56 15.39 1.76
CA GLU A 108 9.66 16.47 2.19
C GLU A 108 8.56 16.73 1.18
N ARG A 109 8.88 16.73 -0.12
CA ARG A 109 7.87 16.87 -1.17
C ARG A 109 6.83 15.75 -1.08
N CYS A 110 7.28 14.52 -0.87
CA CYS A 110 6.36 13.39 -0.70
C CYS A 110 5.47 13.58 0.53
N VAL A 111 6.03 13.94 1.70
CA VAL A 111 5.25 14.24 2.91
C VAL A 111 4.21 15.32 2.64
N ARG A 112 4.57 16.42 1.97
CA ARG A 112 3.62 17.48 1.58
C ARG A 112 2.52 16.97 0.65
N ASP A 113 2.84 16.06 -0.27
CA ASP A 113 1.85 15.44 -1.16
C ASP A 113 0.90 14.49 -0.41
N LEU A 114 1.40 13.74 0.58
CA LEU A 114 0.58 12.88 1.45
C LEU A 114 -0.38 13.72 2.31
N VAL A 115 0.13 14.76 2.98
CA VAL A 115 -0.68 15.66 3.82
C VAL A 115 -1.74 16.40 2.99
N ALA A 116 -1.40 16.81 1.77
CA ALA A 116 -2.35 17.45 0.86
C ALA A 116 -3.31 16.46 0.16
N GLY A 117 -3.22 15.15 0.45
CA GLY A 117 -4.05 14.13 -0.18
C GLY A 117 -3.83 13.96 -1.69
N ARG A 118 -2.71 14.44 -2.23
CA ARG A 118 -2.33 14.25 -3.64
C ARG A 118 -1.74 12.87 -3.90
N ARG A 119 -1.28 12.19 -2.85
CA ARG A 119 -0.70 10.84 -2.88
C ARG A 119 -1.16 10.04 -1.68
N VAL A 120 -1.10 8.73 -1.83
CA VAL A 120 -1.28 7.76 -0.76
C VAL A 120 -0.04 6.89 -0.65
N LEU A 121 0.52 6.81 0.55
CA LEU A 121 1.51 5.80 0.94
C LEU A 121 0.78 4.70 1.70
N PHE A 122 0.95 3.48 1.20
CA PHE A 122 0.48 2.25 1.81
C PHE A 122 1.67 1.37 2.16
N VAL A 123 1.64 0.77 3.34
CA VAL A 123 2.60 -0.23 3.80
C VAL A 123 1.81 -1.40 4.37
N LEU A 124 2.12 -2.60 3.88
CA LEU A 124 1.72 -3.86 4.49
C LEU A 124 2.92 -4.38 5.28
N GLU A 125 2.76 -4.43 6.59
CA GLU A 125 3.73 -5.10 7.45
C GLU A 125 3.29 -6.54 7.71
N PRO A 126 4.16 -7.52 7.43
CA PRO A 126 3.83 -8.92 7.64
C PRO A 126 3.83 -9.28 9.13
N SER A 127 2.92 -10.17 9.48
CA SER A 127 3.13 -11.13 10.56
C SER A 127 3.97 -12.31 10.03
N CYS A 128 3.69 -12.76 8.80
CA CYS A 128 4.45 -13.76 8.08
C CYS A 128 4.30 -13.56 6.57
N GLY A 129 5.36 -13.80 5.79
CA GLY A 129 5.35 -13.73 4.32
C GLY A 129 5.46 -12.30 3.79
N ALA A 130 4.54 -11.94 2.90
CA ALA A 130 4.61 -10.72 2.11
C ALA A 130 4.87 -9.43 2.91
N GLU A 131 5.90 -8.67 2.52
CA GLU A 131 6.08 -7.26 2.92
C GLU A 131 5.92 -6.37 1.69
N MET A 132 5.14 -5.29 1.81
CA MET A 132 4.83 -4.44 0.66
C MET A 132 4.76 -2.97 1.03
N ALA A 133 5.21 -2.12 0.11
CA ALA A 133 4.91 -0.70 0.13
C ALA A 133 4.47 -0.22 -1.26
N VAL A 134 3.52 0.71 -1.29
CA VAL A 134 2.96 1.31 -2.51
C VAL A 134 2.81 2.81 -2.33
N LEU A 135 3.34 3.58 -3.27
CA LEU A 135 3.03 4.99 -3.46
C LEU A 135 2.15 5.14 -4.68
N CYS A 136 0.96 5.72 -4.51
CA CYS A 136 -0.05 5.88 -5.56
C CYS A 136 -0.78 7.22 -5.43
N GLU A 137 -1.67 7.53 -6.38
CA GLU A 137 -2.49 8.74 -6.37
C GLU A 137 -3.75 8.56 -5.52
N SER A 138 -4.38 7.39 -5.57
CA SER A 138 -5.53 7.05 -4.72
C SER A 138 -5.58 5.56 -4.36
N LEU A 139 -6.26 5.27 -3.25
CA LEU A 139 -6.52 3.94 -2.74
C LEU A 139 -8.01 3.82 -2.41
N SER A 140 -8.64 2.75 -2.88
CA SER A 140 -10.07 2.48 -2.65
C SER A 140 -10.27 1.08 -2.07
N LEU A 141 -11.23 0.94 -1.17
CA LEU A 141 -11.70 -0.33 -0.64
C LEU A 141 -12.93 -0.77 -1.44
N LYS A 142 -12.95 -2.03 -1.87
CA LYS A 142 -14.15 -2.67 -2.40
C LYS A 142 -15.09 -3.00 -1.25
N VAL A 143 -16.32 -2.51 -1.30
CA VAL A 143 -17.38 -2.76 -0.32
C VAL A 143 -18.45 -3.68 -0.89
#